data_AF-A0A1W9VR70-F1
#
_entry.id   AF-A0A1W9VR70-F1
#
_cell.length_a   1.000
_cell.length_b   1.000
_cell.length_c   1.000
_cell.angle_alpha   90.00
_cell.angle_beta   90.00
_cell.angle_gamma   90.00
#
_symmetry.space_group_name_H-M   'P 1'
#
loop_
_entity.id
_entity.type
_entity.pdbx_description
1 polymer ?
#
loop_
_entity_poly.entity_id
_entity_poly.type
_entity_poly.pdbx_seq_one_letter_code
_entity_poly.pdbx_strand_id
1 'polypeptide(L)'
;MNFNKLLDIWENKATVCQEIIKPLIRSSSNYNQDHTLIIDKQGGRKFYQDFLESTFNQQIDIKFEENNHSKYSCANIDINFQAKADSSSFAVALASMFSKYMRELAMISFNNYWQIKIPNIKRTAGYYTDGIRFLKELENAGLKPRDTKNLIRKK
;
A
#
# COMPACT_ATOMS: atom_id res chain seq x y z
N MET A 1 11.04 4.72 3.28
CA MET A 1 9.86 4.87 4.17
C MET A 1 9.61 3.52 4.84
N ASN A 2 9.46 3.46 6.17
CA ASN A 2 9.29 2.21 6.91
C ASN A 2 7.82 2.04 7.33
N PHE A 3 7.16 1.01 6.80
CA PHE A 3 5.73 0.73 7.05
C PHE A 3 5.40 0.58 8.54
N ASN A 4 6.26 -0.10 9.31
CA ASN A 4 6.04 -0.32 10.74
C ASN A 4 6.09 0.99 11.53
N LYS A 5 7.02 1.89 11.18
CA LYS A 5 7.09 3.22 11.82
C LYS A 5 5.81 4.04 11.58
N LEU A 6 5.22 3.93 10.40
CA LEU A 6 3.96 4.62 10.09
C LEU A 6 2.78 3.99 10.82
N LEU A 7 2.78 2.66 10.97
CA LEU A 7 1.78 1.98 11.77
C LEU A 7 1.85 2.38 13.25
N ASP A 8 3.04 2.56 13.81
CA ASP A 8 3.20 3.03 15.18
C ASP A 8 2.64 4.45 15.39
N ILE A 9 2.62 5.28 14.33
CA ILE A 9 2.08 6.66 14.37
C ILE A 9 0.56 6.68 14.18
N TRP A 10 0.06 5.95 13.18
CA TRP A 10 -1.32 6.08 12.73
C TRP A 10 -2.27 4.99 13.25
N GLU A 11 -1.73 3.91 13.81
CA GLU A 11 -2.43 2.71 14.33
C GLU A 11 -3.41 2.03 13.34
N ASN A 12 -3.48 2.52 12.09
CA ASN A 12 -4.44 2.11 11.08
C ASN A 12 -3.75 1.88 9.72
N LYS A 13 -3.86 0.65 9.21
CA LYS A 13 -3.32 0.26 7.89
C LYS A 13 -3.86 1.11 6.74
N ALA A 14 -5.15 1.47 6.78
CA ALA A 14 -5.76 2.27 5.71
C ALA A 14 -5.10 3.65 5.63
N THR A 15 -4.87 4.29 6.77
CA THR A 15 -4.19 5.59 6.85
C THR A 15 -2.73 5.47 6.41
N VAL A 16 -2.02 4.41 6.83
CA VAL A 16 -0.64 4.17 6.37
C VAL A 16 -0.56 4.03 4.85
N CYS A 17 -1.49 3.29 4.24
CA CYS A 17 -1.55 3.17 2.77
C CYS A 17 -1.76 4.53 2.10
N GLN A 18 -2.63 5.38 2.65
CA GLN A 18 -2.87 6.74 2.16
C GLN A 18 -1.61 7.60 2.26
N GLU A 19 -0.91 7.57 3.39
CA GLU A 19 0.34 8.33 3.58
C GLU A 19 1.45 7.87 2.62
N ILE A 20 1.51 6.57 2.29
CA ILE A 20 2.48 6.05 1.30
C ILE A 20 2.19 6.57 -0.10
N ILE A 21 0.91 6.65 -0.52
CA ILE A 21 0.55 7.10 -1.87
C ILE A 21 0.42 8.62 -1.98
N LYS A 22 0.25 9.33 -0.86
CA LYS A 22 0.06 10.78 -0.80
C LYS A 22 1.09 11.57 -1.60
N PRO A 23 2.41 11.29 -1.54
CA PRO A 23 3.39 12.01 -2.33
C PRO A 23 3.22 11.80 -3.85
N LEU A 24 2.79 10.60 -4.26
CA LEU A 24 2.55 10.29 -5.68
C LEU A 24 1.32 11.05 -6.20
N ILE A 25 0.25 11.08 -5.41
CA ILE A 25 -0.96 11.85 -5.75
C ILE A 25 -0.62 13.34 -5.80
N ARG A 26 0.06 13.88 -4.80
CA ARG A 26 0.46 15.28 -4.75
C ARG A 26 1.33 15.68 -5.94
N SER A 27 2.17 14.79 -6.44
CA SER A 27 3.03 15.06 -7.59
C SER A 27 2.25 15.34 -8.89
N SER A 28 0.97 14.94 -8.96
CA SER A 28 0.10 15.26 -10.11
C SER A 28 -0.19 16.75 -10.25
N SER A 29 -0.10 17.54 -9.17
CA SER A 29 -0.24 19.01 -9.24
C SER A 29 0.90 19.71 -9.99
N ASN A 30 1.98 19.00 -10.33
CA ASN A 30 3.07 19.57 -11.11
C ASN A 30 2.72 19.70 -12.61
N TYR A 31 1.63 19.07 -13.05
CA TYR A 31 1.16 19.18 -14.43
C TYR A 31 0.17 20.34 -14.54
N ASN A 32 0.44 21.30 -15.44
CA ASN A 32 -0.40 22.49 -15.65
C ASN A 32 -1.56 22.25 -16.63
N GLN A 33 -1.62 21.09 -17.29
CA GLN A 33 -2.67 20.74 -18.25
C GLN A 33 -3.74 19.87 -17.59
N ASP A 34 -4.96 19.93 -18.11
CA ASP A 34 -6.04 19.07 -17.67
C ASP A 34 -5.65 17.60 -17.79
N HIS A 35 -5.79 16.84 -16.71
CA HIS A 35 -5.46 15.43 -16.69
C HIS A 35 -6.29 14.63 -15.68
N THR A 36 -6.30 13.32 -15.88
CA THR A 36 -7.06 12.38 -15.05
C THR A 36 -6.12 11.53 -14.22
N LEU A 37 -6.37 11.48 -12.92
CA LEU A 37 -5.72 10.58 -11.98
C LEU A 37 -6.66 9.42 -11.67
N ILE A 38 -6.27 8.20 -12.05
CA ILE A 38 -7.03 6.97 -11.76
C ILE A 38 -6.28 6.16 -10.72
N ILE A 39 -6.97 5.83 -9.62
CA ILE A 39 -6.40 5.16 -8.45
C ILE A 39 -7.27 3.95 -8.13
N ASP A 40 -6.66 2.78 -7.96
CA ASP A 40 -7.38 1.60 -7.47
C ASP A 40 -7.80 1.81 -6.00
N LYS A 41 -9.05 1.50 -5.67
CA LYS A 41 -9.62 1.78 -4.35
C LYS A 41 -8.85 1.06 -3.24
N GLN A 42 -8.56 1.80 -2.18
CA GLN A 42 -7.86 1.27 -1.00
C GLN A 42 -8.85 0.72 0.02
N GLY A 43 -9.12 -0.59 -0.07
CA GLY A 43 -10.04 -1.29 0.82
C GLY A 43 -11.49 -0.83 0.64
N GLY A 44 -12.30 -0.91 1.71
CA GLY A 44 -13.73 -0.56 1.68
C GLY A 44 -14.03 0.95 1.74
N ARG A 45 -13.03 1.83 1.57
CA ARG A 45 -13.20 3.27 1.73
C ARG A 45 -14.05 3.85 0.60
N LYS A 46 -15.10 4.57 1.01
CA LYS A 46 -16.01 5.30 0.11
C LYS A 46 -15.59 6.77 -0.09
N PHE A 47 -15.17 7.41 0.99
CA PHE A 47 -14.92 8.85 1.07
C PHE A 47 -13.42 9.16 1.09
N TYR A 48 -12.98 10.04 0.19
CA TYR A 48 -11.58 10.45 0.02
C TYR A 48 -11.39 11.98 0.11
N GLN A 49 -12.45 12.76 0.30
CA GLN A 49 -12.38 14.23 0.31
C GLN A 49 -11.30 14.76 1.28
N ASP A 50 -11.41 14.49 2.58
CA ASP A 50 -10.44 14.97 3.59
C ASP A 50 -9.00 14.59 3.25
N PHE A 51 -8.81 13.38 2.72
CA PHE A 51 -7.50 12.91 2.30
C PHE A 51 -6.96 13.73 1.14
N LEU A 52 -7.79 13.99 0.12
CA LEU A 52 -7.42 14.79 -1.04
C LEU A 52 -7.20 16.26 -0.68
N GLU A 53 -8.04 16.85 0.16
CA GLU A 53 -7.87 18.22 0.66
C GLU A 53 -6.54 18.37 1.40
N SER A 54 -6.20 17.42 2.28
CA SER A 54 -4.91 17.40 2.97
C SER A 54 -3.72 17.12 2.04
N THR A 55 -3.96 16.51 0.88
CA THR A 55 -2.91 16.13 -0.10
C THR A 55 -2.57 17.28 -1.02
N PHE A 56 -3.59 17.96 -1.52
CA PHE A 56 -3.45 19.09 -2.44
C PHE A 56 -3.37 20.44 -1.73
N ASN A 57 -3.75 20.51 -0.45
CA ASN A 57 -3.90 21.75 0.31
C ASN A 57 -4.82 22.74 -0.43
N GLN A 58 -5.92 22.20 -0.97
CA GLN A 58 -6.93 22.89 -1.77
C GLN A 58 -8.30 22.28 -1.48
N GLN A 59 -9.37 23.04 -1.73
CA GLN A 59 -10.73 22.52 -1.65
C GLN A 59 -10.97 21.50 -2.77
N ILE A 60 -11.67 20.42 -2.44
CA ILE A 60 -11.97 19.34 -3.38
C ILE A 60 -13.46 19.36 -3.71
N ASP A 61 -13.76 19.41 -5.00
CA ASP A 61 -15.14 19.27 -5.46
C ASP A 61 -15.50 17.80 -5.56
N ILE A 62 -16.50 17.39 -4.77
CA ILE A 62 -17.07 16.05 -4.86
C ILE A 62 -18.00 16.00 -6.07
N LYS A 63 -17.76 15.09 -7.02
CA LYS A 63 -18.69 14.84 -8.14
C LYS A 63 -19.68 13.74 -7.77
N PHE A 64 -19.19 12.61 -7.25
CA PHE A 64 -20.01 11.56 -6.66
C PHE A 64 -19.15 10.60 -5.83
N GLU A 65 -19.78 9.87 -4.91
CA GLU A 65 -19.11 8.89 -4.06
C GLU A 65 -19.97 7.63 -3.92
N GLU A 66 -19.48 6.53 -4.49
CA GLU A 66 -20.15 5.24 -4.50
C GLU A 66 -19.21 4.12 -3.99
N ASN A 67 -19.79 2.94 -3.77
CA ASN A 67 -19.04 1.81 -3.22
C ASN A 67 -17.87 1.41 -4.13
N ASN A 68 -18.07 1.38 -5.44
CA ASN A 68 -17.06 0.92 -6.39
C ASN A 68 -16.35 2.05 -7.14
N HIS A 69 -16.87 3.28 -7.07
CA HIS A 69 -16.30 4.42 -7.79
C HIS A 69 -16.58 5.72 -7.03
N SER A 70 -15.54 6.51 -6.78
CA SER A 70 -15.67 7.88 -6.26
C SER A 70 -14.93 8.83 -7.20
N LYS A 71 -15.55 9.95 -7.56
CA LYS A 71 -14.98 10.96 -8.45
C LYS A 71 -14.96 12.34 -7.79
N TYR A 72 -13.83 13.01 -7.95
CA TYR A 72 -13.55 14.36 -7.44
C TYR A 72 -12.90 15.21 -8.51
N SER A 73 -12.92 16.54 -8.35
CA SER A 73 -12.06 17.45 -9.12
C SER A 73 -11.30 18.40 -8.20
N CYS A 74 -10.07 18.74 -8.61
CA CYS A 74 -9.21 19.71 -7.94
C CYS A 74 -8.44 20.49 -9.01
N ALA A 75 -8.72 21.78 -9.17
CA ALA A 75 -8.14 22.60 -10.25
C ALA A 75 -8.28 21.90 -11.63
N ASN A 76 -7.16 21.56 -12.27
CA ASN A 76 -7.06 20.89 -13.57
C ASN A 76 -6.98 19.34 -13.47
N ILE A 77 -7.36 18.77 -12.32
CA ILE A 77 -7.20 17.33 -12.05
C ILE A 77 -8.56 16.68 -11.82
N ASP A 78 -8.89 15.70 -12.66
CA ASP A 78 -10.03 14.80 -12.50
C ASP A 78 -9.58 13.54 -11.76
N ILE A 79 -10.04 13.33 -10.53
CA ILE A 79 -9.54 12.26 -9.65
C ILE A 79 -10.59 11.16 -9.52
N ASN A 80 -10.21 9.93 -9.85
CA ASN A 80 -11.09 8.77 -9.87
C ASN A 80 -10.52 7.65 -9.00
N PHE A 81 -11.24 7.30 -7.94
CA PHE A 81 -11.00 6.09 -7.17
C PHE A 81 -11.95 4.99 -7.65
N GLN A 82 -11.43 3.95 -8.30
CA GLN A 82 -12.25 2.87 -8.86
C GLN A 82 -11.81 1.51 -8.31
N ALA A 83 -12.76 0.65 -7.95
CA ALA A 83 -12.47 -0.73 -7.57
C ALA A 83 -12.06 -1.53 -8.82
N LYS A 84 -10.97 -2.30 -8.72
CA LYS A 84 -10.43 -3.09 -9.84
C LYS A 84 -10.06 -2.22 -11.04
N ALA A 85 -9.54 -1.03 -10.77
CA ALA A 85 -9.15 -0.08 -11.80
C ALA A 85 -8.04 -0.64 -12.71
N ASP A 86 -7.28 -1.65 -12.27
CA ASP A 86 -6.30 -2.37 -13.07
C ASP A 86 -6.92 -3.21 -14.20
N SER A 87 -8.22 -3.52 -14.14
CA SER A 87 -8.92 -4.21 -15.22
C SER A 87 -9.42 -3.29 -16.34
N SER A 88 -9.52 -1.99 -16.06
CA SER A 88 -10.10 -0.98 -16.97
C SER A 88 -9.12 0.13 -17.37
N SER A 89 -7.99 0.31 -16.68
CA SER A 89 -6.99 1.35 -16.95
C SER A 89 -5.61 0.75 -17.16
N PHE A 90 -5.02 0.99 -18.33
CA PHE A 90 -3.65 0.55 -18.65
C PHE A 90 -2.62 1.13 -17.67
N ALA A 91 -2.74 2.41 -17.30
CA ALA A 91 -1.81 3.04 -16.36
C ALA A 91 -1.86 2.38 -14.97
N VAL A 92 -3.06 2.05 -14.49
CA VAL A 92 -3.24 1.35 -13.22
C VAL A 92 -2.76 -0.10 -13.30
N ALA A 93 -3.05 -0.79 -14.40
CA ALA A 93 -2.54 -2.14 -14.66
C ALA A 93 -1.01 -2.18 -14.60
N LEU A 94 -0.35 -1.22 -15.26
CA LEU A 94 1.10 -1.08 -15.25
C LEU A 94 1.65 -0.82 -13.84
N ALA A 95 1.06 0.13 -13.10
CA ALA A 95 1.45 0.39 -11.71
C ALA A 95 1.28 -0.85 -10.80
N SER A 96 0.21 -1.63 -11.03
CA SER A 96 -0.07 -2.88 -10.34
C SER A 96 0.99 -3.95 -10.65
N MET A 97 1.39 -4.09 -11.92
CA MET A 97 2.47 -5.00 -12.33
C MET A 97 3.81 -4.61 -11.69
N PHE A 98 4.18 -3.32 -11.72
CA PHE A 98 5.40 -2.83 -11.07
C PHE A 98 5.40 -3.11 -9.57
N SER A 99 4.28 -2.86 -8.89
CA SER A 99 4.14 -3.11 -7.45
C SER A 99 4.31 -4.58 -7.10
N LYS A 100 3.69 -5.48 -7.88
CA LYS A 100 3.85 -6.94 -7.72
C LYS A 100 5.28 -7.38 -7.98
N TYR A 101 5.91 -6.88 -9.05
CA TYR A 101 7.29 -7.20 -9.36
C TYR A 101 8.27 -6.77 -8.26
N MET A 102 8.13 -5.55 -7.74
CA MET A 102 8.93 -5.06 -6.61
C MET A 102 8.72 -5.89 -5.34
N ARG A 103 7.48 -6.34 -5.06
CA ARG A 103 7.21 -7.26 -3.96
C ARG A 103 7.99 -8.57 -4.12
N GLU A 104 7.96 -9.17 -5.31
CA GLU A 104 8.67 -10.45 -5.54
C GLU A 104 10.19 -10.30 -5.33
N LEU A 105 10.80 -9.23 -5.84
CA LEU A 105 12.22 -8.96 -5.59
C LEU A 105 12.53 -8.79 -4.10
N ALA A 106 11.67 -8.08 -3.37
CA ALA A 106 11.81 -7.92 -1.93
C ALA A 106 11.68 -9.26 -1.19
N MET A 107 10.73 -10.11 -1.58
CA MET A 107 10.55 -11.45 -1.00
C MET A 107 11.71 -12.40 -1.31
N ILE A 108 12.28 -12.33 -2.52
CA ILE A 108 13.49 -13.10 -2.87
C ILE A 108 14.64 -12.67 -1.96
N SER A 109 14.89 -11.37 -1.85
CA SER A 109 15.97 -10.82 -1.02
C SER A 109 15.78 -11.18 0.45
N PHE A 110 14.55 -11.07 0.96
CA PHE A 110 14.19 -11.45 2.33
C PHE A 110 14.46 -12.93 2.60
N ASN A 111 14.02 -13.81 1.71
CA ASN A 111 14.22 -15.25 1.86
C ASN A 111 15.70 -15.63 1.79
N ASN A 112 16.45 -15.07 0.83
CA ASN A 112 17.88 -15.33 0.68
C ASN A 112 18.67 -14.95 1.94
N TYR A 113 18.36 -13.79 2.54
CA TYR A 113 18.99 -13.35 3.78
C TYR A 113 18.82 -14.39 4.91
N TRP A 114 17.61 -14.94 5.08
CA TRP A 114 17.34 -15.91 6.12
C TRP A 114 17.89 -17.30 5.82
N GLN A 115 17.91 -17.72 4.56
CA GLN A 115 18.51 -19.00 4.15
C GLN A 115 20.02 -19.05 4.42
N ILE A 116 20.72 -17.92 4.36
CA ILE A 116 22.15 -17.83 4.76
C ILE A 116 22.32 -18.05 6.28
N LYS A 117 21.37 -17.58 7.09
CA LYS A 117 21.45 -17.64 8.56
C LYS A 117 20.95 -18.95 9.15
N ILE A 118 19.93 -19.54 8.54
CA ILE A 118 19.28 -20.77 9.01
C ILE A 118 19.28 -21.74 7.83
N PRO A 119 20.26 -22.66 7.77
CA PRO A 119 20.29 -23.69 6.75
C PRO A 119 18.96 -24.45 6.71
N ASN A 120 18.42 -24.67 5.50
CA ASN A 120 17.16 -25.38 5.25
C ASN A 120 15.87 -24.71 5.74
N ILE A 121 15.89 -23.44 6.15
CA ILE A 121 14.64 -22.71 6.43
C ILE A 121 13.75 -22.67 5.18
N LYS A 122 12.46 -22.94 5.36
CA LYS A 122 11.50 -22.94 4.25
C LYS A 122 11.11 -21.50 3.91
N ARG A 123 11.20 -21.14 2.63
CA ARG A 123 10.82 -19.81 2.11
C ARG A 123 9.39 -19.44 2.52
N THR A 124 9.16 -18.14 2.75
CA THR A 124 7.85 -17.56 3.04
C THR A 124 7.41 -16.68 1.86
N ALA A 125 6.10 -16.67 1.60
CA ALA A 125 5.43 -15.74 0.69
C ALA A 125 4.88 -14.49 1.43
N GLY A 126 5.03 -14.46 2.75
CA GLY A 126 4.63 -13.35 3.61
C GLY A 126 3.13 -13.28 3.88
N TYR A 127 2.36 -14.34 3.62
CA TYR A 127 0.96 -14.42 4.05
C TYR A 127 0.88 -14.82 5.53
N TYR A 128 -0.30 -14.63 6.12
CA TYR A 128 -0.48 -14.84 7.56
C TYR A 128 -0.15 -16.27 7.99
N THR A 129 -0.66 -17.27 7.28
CA THR A 129 -0.50 -18.69 7.63
C THR A 129 0.96 -19.15 7.48
N ASP A 130 1.60 -18.85 6.36
CA ASP A 130 2.99 -19.23 6.12
C ASP A 130 3.98 -18.37 6.91
N GLY A 131 3.63 -17.11 7.21
CA GLY A 131 4.38 -16.22 8.08
C GLY A 131 4.43 -16.68 9.54
N ILE A 132 3.33 -17.22 10.08
CA ILE A 132 3.33 -17.85 11.42
C ILE A 132 4.31 -19.01 11.47
N ARG A 133 4.29 -19.89 10.45
CA ARG A 133 5.25 -21.00 10.34
C ARG A 133 6.67 -20.46 10.29
N PHE A 134 6.94 -19.48 9.43
CA PHE A 134 8.27 -18.90 9.28
C PHE A 134 8.80 -18.33 10.61
N LEU A 135 7.96 -17.63 11.36
CA LEU A 135 8.33 -17.07 12.67
C LEU A 135 8.61 -18.14 13.73
N LYS A 136 7.93 -19.29 13.67
CA LYS A 136 8.26 -20.45 14.53
C LYS A 136 9.61 -21.06 14.15
N GLU A 137 9.94 -21.14 12.86
CA GLU A 137 11.27 -21.60 12.41
C GLU A 137 12.38 -20.65 12.90
N LEU A 138 12.15 -19.33 12.86
CA LEU A 138 13.07 -18.34 13.43
C LEU A 138 13.24 -18.50 14.95
N GLU A 139 12.15 -18.79 15.67
CA GLU A 139 12.14 -19.02 17.11
C GLU A 139 12.97 -20.25 17.50
N ASN A 140 12.76 -21.36 16.80
CA ASN A 140 13.49 -22.61 17.03
C ASN A 140 14.99 -22.45 16.76
N ALA A 141 15.37 -21.57 15.84
CA ALA A 141 16.76 -21.24 15.56
C ALA A 141 17.37 -20.18 16.53
N GLY A 142 16.60 -19.67 17.49
CA GLY A 142 17.05 -18.63 18.41
C GLY A 142 17.27 -17.25 17.76
N LEU A 143 16.73 -17.04 16.55
CA LEU A 143 16.93 -15.83 15.73
C LEU A 143 15.66 -14.99 15.56
N LYS A 144 14.60 -15.31 16.31
CA LYS A 144 13.39 -14.49 16.34
C LYS A 144 13.72 -13.08 16.84
N PRO A 145 13.33 -12.02 16.11
CA PRO A 145 13.55 -10.66 16.57
C PRO A 145 12.93 -10.41 17.94
N ARG A 146 13.66 -9.74 18.84
CA ARG A 146 13.24 -9.47 20.23
C ARG A 146 11.98 -8.58 20.31
N ASP A 147 11.80 -7.67 19.35
CA ASP A 147 10.58 -6.87 19.25
C ASP A 147 9.56 -7.56 18.34
N THR A 148 8.61 -8.26 18.97
CA THR A 148 7.58 -9.04 18.29
C THR A 148 6.29 -8.27 18.06
N LYS A 149 6.17 -7.04 18.60
CA LYS A 149 4.92 -6.26 18.61
C LYS A 149 4.39 -5.98 17.20
N ASN A 150 5.29 -5.93 16.22
CA ASN A 150 4.99 -5.61 14.82
C ASN A 150 5.15 -6.80 13.84
N LEU A 151 5.37 -8.03 14.33
CA LEU A 151 5.63 -9.19 13.44
C LEU A 151 4.36 -9.88 12.96
N ILE A 152 3.37 -10.06 13.85
CA ILE A 152 2.06 -10.63 13.50
C ILE A 152 0.99 -9.84 14.25
N ARG A 153 0.03 -9.29 13.50
CA ARG A 153 -1.15 -8.66 14.11
C ARG A 153 -2.00 -9.75 14.78
N LYS A 154 -2.22 -9.62 16.10
CA LYS A 154 -3.27 -10.39 16.79
C LYS A 154 -4.63 -9.98 16.21
N LYS A 155 -5.47 -10.96 15.89
CA LYS A 155 -6.85 -10.69 15.47
C LYS A 155 -7.58 -9.89 16.53
#